data_AF-W4MEE9-F1
#
_entry.id   AF-W4MEE9-F1
#
_cell.length_a   1.000
_cell.length_b   1.000
_cell.length_c   1.000
_cell.angle_alpha   90.00
_cell.angle_beta   90.00
_cell.angle_gamma   90.00
#
_symmetry.space_group_name_H-M   'P 1'
#
loop_
_entity.id
_entity.type
_entity.pdbx_description
1 polymer ?
#
loop_
_entity_poly.entity_id
_entity_poly.type
_entity_poly.pdbx_seq_one_letter_code
_entity_poly.pdbx_strand_id
1 'polypeptide(L)'
;MTDIMMVFACLNQSLHPTTLRQLTVVAQAMLAMTGRVTMLGLSRWAGKGGSYRTIQRFFNTTVNWSLLQWLLIRIHLWKAGETMVAAGDDVIVTKSGKCTHGLDRFFSSIYSEVVPGLGFLSLSLINTKRRVSHPVVLEQLTQVQTAPSRETCQEKSKGKGTSKGKPHRGGGLNSARSIVWPDTA
;
A
#
# COMPACT_ATOMS: atom_id res chain seq x y z
N MET A 1 -27.16 -2.40 4.23
CA MET A 1 -25.71 -2.55 4.03
C MET A 1 -25.19 -3.22 5.29
N THR A 2 -24.74 -4.48 5.22
CA THR A 2 -24.11 -5.13 6.37
C THR A 2 -22.97 -4.25 6.84
N ASP A 3 -22.99 -3.86 8.11
CA ASP A 3 -21.89 -3.08 8.67
C ASP A 3 -20.61 -3.89 8.50
N ILE A 4 -19.61 -3.33 7.79
CA ILE A 4 -18.33 -4.00 7.54
C ILE A 4 -17.66 -4.43 8.86
N MET A 5 -17.99 -3.74 9.96
CA MET A 5 -17.59 -4.15 11.31
C MET A 5 -18.10 -5.55 11.69
N MET A 6 -19.33 -5.91 11.31
CA MET A 6 -19.90 -7.23 11.59
C MET A 6 -19.19 -8.32 10.79
N VAL A 7 -18.80 -8.03 9.55
CA VAL A 7 -18.00 -8.96 8.73
C VAL A 7 -16.63 -9.17 9.37
N PHE A 8 -16.00 -8.11 9.86
CA PHE A 8 -14.67 -8.17 10.48
C PHE A 8 -14.66 -8.62 11.94
N ALA A 9 -15.82 -8.80 12.59
CA ALA A 9 -15.89 -9.21 13.99
C ALA A 9 -15.13 -10.53 14.25
N CYS A 10 -15.15 -11.45 13.27
CA CYS A 10 -14.40 -12.70 13.38
C CYS A 10 -12.87 -12.54 13.38
N LEU A 11 -12.35 -11.42 12.90
CA LEU A 11 -10.90 -11.18 12.85
C LEU A 11 -10.32 -10.85 14.23
N ASN A 12 -11.16 -10.53 15.22
CA ASN A 12 -10.74 -10.27 16.60
C ASN A 12 -10.03 -11.45 17.27
N GLN A 13 -10.20 -12.67 16.74
CA GLN A 13 -9.46 -13.85 17.21
C GLN A 13 -7.99 -13.89 16.74
N SER A 14 -7.61 -13.01 15.80
CA SER A 14 -6.27 -12.99 15.18
C SER A 14 -5.61 -11.61 15.17
N LEU A 15 -6.40 -10.54 15.27
CA LEU A 15 -5.92 -9.16 15.25
C LEU A 15 -6.10 -8.49 16.59
N HIS A 16 -5.12 -7.65 16.95
CA HIS A 16 -5.27 -6.74 18.08
C HIS A 16 -6.45 -5.77 17.84
N PRO A 17 -7.25 -5.40 18.86
CA PRO A 17 -8.41 -4.52 18.70
C PRO A 17 -8.10 -3.19 18.00
N THR A 18 -6.92 -2.61 18.25
CA THR A 18 -6.47 -1.38 17.58
C THR A 18 -6.26 -1.60 16.08
N THR A 19 -5.59 -2.69 15.68
CA THR A 19 -5.35 -3.01 14.26
C THR A 19 -6.66 -3.32 13.55
N LEU A 20 -7.58 -4.03 14.22
CA LEU A 20 -8.92 -4.30 13.70
C LEU A 20 -9.71 -3.01 13.45
N ARG A 21 -9.72 -2.07 14.39
CA ARG A 21 -10.35 -0.75 14.21
C ARG A 21 -9.75 0.01 13.03
N GLN A 22 -8.43 -0.02 12.89
CA GLN A 22 -7.75 0.63 11.76
C GLN A 22 -8.11 -0.03 10.43
N LEU A 23 -8.16 -1.37 10.37
CA LEU A 23 -8.61 -2.11 9.19
C LEU A 23 -10.03 -1.74 8.80
N THR A 24 -10.96 -1.66 9.76
CA THR A 24 -12.34 -1.20 9.52
C THR A 24 -12.35 0.20 8.90
N VAL A 25 -11.59 1.14 9.46
CA VAL A 25 -11.50 2.52 8.96
C VAL A 25 -10.95 2.55 7.52
N VAL A 26 -9.90 1.77 7.23
CA VAL A 26 -9.33 1.63 5.88
C VAL A 26 -10.36 1.05 4.92
N ALA A 27 -11.05 -0.03 5.29
CA ALA A 27 -12.05 -0.68 4.44
C ALA A 27 -13.24 0.24 4.14
N GLN A 28 -13.75 0.96 5.14
CA GLN A 28 -14.81 1.96 4.96
C GLN A 28 -14.37 3.07 4.00
N ALA A 29 -13.15 3.60 4.16
CA ALA A 29 -12.60 4.61 3.26
C ALA A 29 -12.47 4.09 1.83
N MET A 30 -12.01 2.83 1.65
CA MET A 30 -11.91 2.19 0.34
C MET A 30 -13.27 2.00 -0.34
N LEU A 31 -14.31 1.66 0.42
CA LEU A 31 -15.67 1.50 -0.10
C LEU A 31 -16.32 2.84 -0.47
N ALA A 32 -15.94 3.94 0.19
CA ALA A 32 -16.48 5.27 -0.07
C ALA A 32 -15.74 6.02 -1.19
N MET A 33 -14.43 5.77 -1.35
CA MET A 33 -13.61 6.53 -2.29
C MET A 33 -13.75 6.03 -3.72
N THR A 34 -13.53 6.94 -4.67
CA THR A 34 -13.40 6.64 -6.11
C THR A 34 -12.00 6.99 -6.60
N GLY A 35 -11.52 6.27 -7.62
CA GLY A 35 -10.21 6.50 -8.22
C GLY A 35 -9.06 5.82 -7.47
N ARG A 36 -7.88 6.46 -7.46
CA ARG A 36 -6.64 5.83 -6.96
C ARG A 36 -6.61 5.74 -5.44
N VAL A 37 -6.40 4.53 -4.92
CA VAL A 37 -6.20 4.27 -3.49
C VAL A 37 -4.79 4.69 -3.09
N THR A 38 -4.69 5.73 -2.27
CA THR A 38 -3.42 6.23 -1.69
C THR A 38 -3.62 6.46 -0.20
N MET A 39 -2.56 6.44 0.63
CA MET A 39 -2.71 6.69 2.08
C MET A 39 -3.32 8.07 2.36
N LEU A 40 -2.95 9.09 1.59
CA LEU A 40 -3.56 10.43 1.69
C LEU A 40 -5.04 10.41 1.27
N GLY A 41 -5.36 9.72 0.17
CA GLY A 41 -6.74 9.53 -0.27
C GLY A 41 -7.59 8.85 0.80
N LEU A 42 -7.11 7.73 1.34
CA LEU A 42 -7.75 7.01 2.45
C LEU A 42 -7.99 7.95 3.64
N SER A 43 -6.99 8.73 4.05
CA SER A 43 -7.14 9.64 5.19
C SER A 43 -8.20 10.74 4.99
N ARG A 44 -8.44 11.16 3.74
CA ARG A 44 -9.47 12.15 3.40
C ARG A 44 -10.88 11.55 3.44
N TRP A 45 -11.01 10.28 3.05
CA TRP A 45 -12.29 9.57 3.00
C TRP A 45 -12.65 8.82 4.30
N ALA A 46 -11.68 8.55 5.16
CA ALA A 46 -11.84 7.76 6.37
C ALA A 46 -12.59 8.46 7.52
N GLY A 47 -12.79 9.78 7.44
CA GLY A 47 -13.49 10.54 8.46
C GLY A 47 -12.82 10.51 9.85
N LYS A 48 -13.63 10.55 10.92
CA LYS A 48 -13.13 10.60 12.30
C LYS A 48 -12.37 9.33 12.66
N GLY A 49 -11.14 9.50 13.18
CA GLY A 49 -10.25 8.39 13.55
C GLY A 49 -9.31 7.93 12.42
N GLY A 50 -9.59 8.31 11.18
CA GLY A 50 -8.81 7.97 9.99
C GLY A 50 -7.73 8.95 9.59
N SER A 51 -7.00 9.54 10.56
CA SER A 51 -5.90 10.44 10.24
C SER A 51 -4.84 9.77 9.35
N TYR A 52 -4.06 10.55 8.59
CA TYR A 52 -2.94 10.01 7.79
C TYR A 52 -2.01 9.11 8.64
N ARG A 53 -1.73 9.53 9.88
CA ARG A 53 -0.89 8.75 10.81
C ARG A 53 -1.55 7.45 11.24
N THR A 54 -2.88 7.40 11.34
CA THR A 54 -3.62 6.15 11.59
C THR A 54 -3.44 5.18 10.43
N ILE A 55 -3.65 5.65 9.19
CA ILE A 55 -3.52 4.84 7.98
C ILE A 55 -2.08 4.34 7.82
N GLN A 56 -1.10 5.23 8.04
CA GLN A 56 0.32 4.88 8.00
C GLN A 56 0.69 3.82 9.04
N ARG A 57 0.18 3.92 10.27
CA ARG A 57 0.40 2.90 11.32
C ARG A 57 -0.14 1.54 10.90
N PHE A 58 -1.33 1.50 10.29
CA PHE A 58 -1.92 0.27 9.79
C PHE A 58 -1.03 -0.41 8.75
N PHE A 59 -0.61 0.32 7.71
CA PHE A 59 0.24 -0.26 6.65
C PHE A 59 1.65 -0.62 7.09
N ASN A 60 2.12 -0.09 8.23
CA ASN A 60 3.38 -0.50 8.86
C ASN A 60 3.22 -1.68 9.83
N THR A 61 1.99 -2.15 10.06
CA THR A 61 1.72 -3.28 10.95
C THR A 61 1.86 -4.58 10.18
N THR A 62 2.62 -5.54 10.72
CA THR A 62 2.68 -6.89 10.16
C THR A 62 1.36 -7.62 10.42
N VAL A 63 0.72 -8.10 9.35
CA VAL A 63 -0.56 -8.78 9.40
C VAL A 63 -0.44 -10.12 8.68
N ASN A 64 -0.95 -11.19 9.30
CA ASN A 64 -1.05 -12.49 8.66
C ASN A 64 -2.26 -12.51 7.71
N TRP A 65 -2.09 -11.99 6.50
CA TRP A 65 -3.17 -11.83 5.53
C TRP A 65 -3.85 -13.13 5.14
N SER A 66 -3.09 -14.23 5.02
CA SER A 66 -3.66 -15.54 4.67
C SER A 66 -4.58 -16.07 5.75
N LEU A 67 -4.21 -15.90 7.03
CA LEU A 67 -5.09 -16.23 8.14
C LEU A 67 -6.36 -15.39 8.12
N LEU A 68 -6.25 -14.06 8.00
CA LEU A 68 -7.41 -13.15 7.98
C LEU A 68 -8.39 -13.54 6.87
N GLN A 69 -7.86 -13.77 5.67
CA GLN A 69 -8.66 -14.12 4.50
C GLN A 69 -9.31 -15.50 4.66
N TRP A 70 -8.59 -16.48 5.20
CA TRP A 70 -9.16 -17.77 5.54
C TRP A 70 -10.30 -17.67 6.56
N LEU A 71 -10.16 -16.83 7.59
CA LEU A 71 -11.22 -16.63 8.57
C LEU A 71 -12.50 -16.05 7.93
N LEU A 72 -12.36 -15.07 7.04
CA LEU A 72 -13.50 -14.52 6.30
C LEU A 72 -14.17 -15.58 5.44
N ILE A 73 -13.38 -16.41 4.74
CA ILE A 73 -13.90 -17.49 3.91
C ILE A 73 -14.64 -18.52 4.77
N ARG A 74 -13.97 -19.04 5.80
CA ARG A 74 -14.53 -20.10 6.66
C ARG A 74 -15.84 -19.66 7.32
N ILE A 75 -15.92 -18.43 7.79
CA ILE A 75 -17.06 -17.98 8.60
C ILE A 75 -18.22 -17.47 7.75
N HIS A 76 -17.94 -16.73 6.67
CA HIS A 76 -18.99 -16.05 5.91
C HIS A 76 -19.29 -16.67 4.55
N LEU A 77 -18.35 -17.43 3.97
CA LEU A 77 -18.42 -17.88 2.58
C LEU A 77 -18.49 -19.39 2.42
N TRP A 78 -17.98 -20.14 3.40
CA TRP A 78 -17.97 -21.60 3.40
C TRP A 78 -19.35 -22.17 3.74
N LYS A 79 -19.83 -23.11 2.92
CA LYS A 79 -21.08 -23.83 3.15
C LYS A 79 -20.85 -25.33 2.99
N ALA A 80 -21.42 -26.11 3.91
CA ALA A 80 -21.35 -27.55 3.83
C ALA A 80 -22.00 -28.07 2.53
N GLY A 81 -21.38 -29.06 1.90
CA GLY A 81 -21.88 -29.66 0.66
C GLY A 81 -21.64 -28.86 -0.62
N GLU A 82 -20.86 -27.77 -0.57
CA GLU A 82 -20.37 -27.08 -1.77
C GLU A 82 -18.97 -27.58 -2.13
N THR A 83 -18.75 -27.88 -3.42
CA THR A 83 -17.45 -28.30 -3.93
C THR A 83 -16.58 -27.08 -4.19
N MET A 84 -15.44 -27.03 -3.51
CA MET A 84 -14.42 -25.99 -3.67
C MET A 84 -13.20 -26.58 -4.38
N VAL A 85 -12.65 -25.83 -5.33
CA VAL A 85 -11.40 -26.17 -6.04
C VAL A 85 -10.34 -25.16 -5.62
N ALA A 86 -9.13 -25.62 -5.31
CA ALA A 86 -7.98 -24.73 -5.12
C ALA A 86 -7.31 -24.48 -6.47
N ALA A 87 -7.02 -23.22 -6.76
CA ALA A 87 -6.28 -22.80 -7.96
C ALA A 87 -5.15 -21.85 -7.55
N GLY A 88 -4.01 -21.99 -8.20
CA GLY A 88 -2.85 -21.12 -8.04
C GLY A 88 -2.43 -20.57 -9.39
N ASP A 89 -2.09 -19.29 -9.45
CA ASP A 89 -1.56 -18.64 -10.65
C ASP A 89 -0.58 -17.54 -10.26
N ASP A 90 0.40 -17.26 -11.12
CA ASP A 90 1.34 -16.17 -10.93
C ASP A 90 0.92 -14.92 -11.73
N VAL A 91 1.09 -13.77 -11.12
CA VAL A 91 0.71 -12.48 -11.70
C VAL A 91 1.88 -11.53 -11.59
N ILE A 92 2.20 -10.88 -12.70
CA ILE A 92 3.20 -9.82 -12.78
C ILE A 92 2.49 -8.47 -12.74
N VAL A 93 2.82 -7.64 -11.76
CA VAL A 93 2.32 -6.28 -11.65
C VAL A 93 3.43 -5.31 -12.02
N THR A 94 3.26 -4.59 -13.13
CA THR A 94 4.23 -3.58 -13.56
C THR A 94 4.34 -2.48 -12.51
N LYS A 95 5.57 -2.09 -12.18
CA LYS A 95 5.83 -1.05 -11.19
C LYS A 95 6.93 -0.11 -11.64
N SER A 96 6.61 1.18 -11.64
CA SER A 96 7.59 2.24 -11.85
C SER A 96 8.35 2.54 -10.54
N GLY A 97 9.65 2.79 -10.63
CA GLY A 97 10.49 3.17 -9.50
C GLY A 97 11.76 2.33 -9.44
N LYS A 98 12.61 2.60 -8.44
CA LYS A 98 13.86 1.86 -8.22
C LYS A 98 13.98 1.24 -6.83
N CYS A 99 13.29 1.81 -5.84
CA CYS A 99 13.40 1.41 -4.44
C CYS A 99 12.15 0.63 -3.98
N THR A 100 11.72 -0.37 -4.74
CA THR A 100 10.63 -1.27 -4.34
C THR A 100 11.21 -2.65 -4.05
N HIS A 101 10.89 -3.21 -2.89
CA HIS A 101 11.37 -4.54 -2.50
C HIS A 101 10.85 -5.60 -3.49
N GLY A 102 11.73 -6.51 -3.93
CA GLY A 102 11.40 -7.56 -4.90
C GLY A 102 11.02 -7.04 -6.29
N LEU A 103 11.43 -5.81 -6.64
CA LEU A 103 11.34 -5.28 -7.99
C LEU A 103 12.32 -6.01 -8.90
N ASP A 104 11.81 -6.55 -10.00
CA ASP A 104 12.58 -7.28 -10.99
C ASP A 104 12.05 -6.97 -12.40
N ARG A 105 12.62 -7.63 -13.41
CA ARG A 105 12.32 -7.47 -14.82
C ARG A 105 11.58 -8.69 -15.34
N PHE A 106 10.39 -8.46 -15.89
CA PHE A 106 9.51 -9.50 -16.42
C PHE A 106 9.14 -9.19 -17.86
N PHE A 107 9.02 -10.22 -18.71
CA PHE A 107 8.52 -10.03 -20.07
C PHE A 107 7.01 -9.78 -20.05
N SER A 108 6.55 -8.71 -20.69
CA SER A 108 5.13 -8.44 -20.88
C SER A 108 4.77 -8.63 -22.35
N SER A 109 3.90 -9.60 -22.62
CA SER A 109 3.37 -9.84 -23.97
C SER A 109 2.59 -8.64 -24.52
N ILE A 110 1.90 -7.88 -23.64
CA ILE A 110 1.14 -6.69 -24.01
C ILE A 110 2.05 -5.60 -24.60
N TYR A 111 3.22 -5.39 -23.99
CA TYR A 111 4.20 -4.41 -24.48
C TYR A 111 5.24 -5.01 -25.43
N SER A 112 5.26 -6.35 -25.57
CA SER A 112 6.29 -7.09 -26.31
C SER A 112 7.72 -6.76 -25.88
N GLU A 113 7.91 -6.38 -24.63
CA GLU A 113 9.19 -5.99 -24.06
C GLU A 113 9.31 -6.39 -22.58
N VAL A 114 10.53 -6.31 -22.07
CA VAL A 114 10.82 -6.56 -20.66
C VAL A 114 10.54 -5.30 -19.84
N VAL A 115 9.61 -5.40 -18.90
CA VAL A 115 9.14 -4.29 -18.06
C VAL A 115 9.51 -4.49 -16.59
N PRO A 116 9.79 -3.43 -15.84
CA PRO A 116 9.97 -3.52 -14.39
C PRO A 116 8.64 -3.85 -13.70
N GLY A 117 8.66 -4.81 -12.78
CA GLY A 117 7.46 -5.28 -12.11
C GLY A 117 7.74 -6.07 -10.84
N LEU A 118 6.66 -6.53 -10.22
CA LEU A 118 6.66 -7.40 -9.05
C LEU A 118 5.92 -8.69 -9.43
N GLY A 119 6.53 -9.85 -9.16
CA GLY A 119 5.87 -11.14 -9.30
C GLY A 119 5.11 -11.50 -8.03
N PHE A 120 3.90 -12.03 -8.18
CA PHE A 120 3.10 -12.56 -7.08
C PHE A 120 2.54 -13.93 -7.44
N LEU A 121 2.54 -14.85 -6.49
CA LEU A 121 1.76 -16.08 -6.57
C LEU A 121 0.45 -15.86 -5.80
N SER A 122 -0.68 -16.08 -6.45
CA SER A 122 -1.99 -16.06 -5.82
C SER A 122 -2.56 -17.46 -5.73
N LEU A 123 -2.95 -17.88 -4.53
CA LEU A 123 -3.75 -19.09 -4.31
C LEU A 123 -5.18 -18.68 -3.96
N SER A 124 -6.16 -19.22 -4.67
CA SER A 124 -7.58 -18.95 -4.47
C SER A 124 -8.40 -20.22 -4.32
N LEU A 125 -9.49 -20.13 -3.56
CA LEU A 125 -10.53 -21.15 -3.48
C LEU A 125 -11.70 -20.76 -4.37
N ILE A 126 -12.04 -21.63 -5.31
CA ILE A 126 -13.10 -21.42 -6.29
C ILE A 126 -14.30 -22.27 -5.91
N ASN A 127 -15.42 -21.59 -5.67
CA ASN A 127 -16.70 -22.24 -5.47
C ASN A 127 -17.32 -22.59 -6.82
N THR A 128 -17.40 -23.88 -7.13
CA THR A 128 -17.89 -24.37 -8.43
C THR A 128 -19.37 -24.09 -8.67
N LYS A 129 -20.19 -24.10 -7.61
CA LYS A 129 -21.64 -23.83 -7.70
C LYS A 129 -21.92 -22.34 -7.92
N ARG A 130 -21.28 -21.48 -7.11
CA ARG A 130 -21.46 -20.03 -7.18
C ARG A 130 -20.66 -19.36 -8.29
N ARG A 131 -19.66 -20.05 -8.84
CA ARG A 131 -18.69 -19.54 -9.82
C ARG A 131 -17.98 -18.29 -9.33
N VAL A 132 -17.59 -18.30 -8.06
CA VAL A 132 -16.88 -17.18 -7.40
C VAL A 132 -15.54 -17.69 -6.90
N SER A 133 -14.49 -16.92 -7.18
CA SER A 133 -13.15 -17.13 -6.64
C SER A 133 -12.95 -16.30 -5.38
N HIS A 134 -12.35 -16.89 -4.36
CA HIS A 134 -11.96 -16.25 -3.12
C HIS A 134 -10.44 -16.37 -2.98
N PRO A 135 -9.66 -15.28 -3.13
CA PRO A 135 -8.23 -15.33 -2.88
C PRO A 135 -8.01 -15.76 -1.44
N VAL A 136 -7.00 -16.58 -1.17
CA VAL A 136 -6.63 -17.03 0.19
C VAL A 136 -5.25 -16.53 0.53
N VAL A 137 -4.32 -16.70 -0.40
CA VAL A 137 -2.91 -16.34 -0.24
C VAL A 137 -2.48 -15.49 -1.42
N LEU A 138 -1.71 -14.45 -1.13
CA LEU A 138 -0.96 -13.68 -2.11
C LEU A 138 0.45 -13.52 -1.57
N GLU A 139 1.41 -14.15 -2.22
CA GLU A 139 2.82 -14.10 -1.83
C GLU A 139 3.64 -13.43 -2.92
N GLN A 140 4.53 -12.53 -2.51
CA GLN A 140 5.44 -11.89 -3.45
C GLN A 140 6.56 -12.88 -3.81
N LEU A 141 6.69 -13.18 -5.10
CA LEU A 141 7.81 -13.95 -5.63
C LEU A 141 9.02 -13.03 -5.67
N THR A 142 10.00 -13.32 -4.82
CA THR A 142 11.28 -12.61 -4.79
C THR A 142 12.36 -13.59 -5.21
N GLN A 143 13.22 -13.22 -6.17
CA GLN A 143 14.41 -14.01 -6.42
C GLN A 143 15.31 -13.98 -5.18
N VAL A 144 15.71 -15.16 -4.70
CA VAL A 144 16.77 -15.26 -3.70
C VAL A 144 18.05 -14.82 -4.39
N GLN A 145 18.46 -13.57 -4.17
CA GLN A 145 19.71 -13.04 -4.70
C GLN A 145 20.87 -13.87 -4.12
N THR A 146 21.36 -14.83 -4.90
CA THR A 146 22.67 -15.41 -4.66
C THR A 146 23.69 -14.38 -5.15
N ALA A 147 24.31 -13.69 -4.20
CA ALA A 147 25.33 -12.62 -4.31
C ALA A 147 24.80 -11.16 -4.30
N PRO A 148 25.53 -10.23 -3.63
CA PRO A 148 25.01 -8.92 -3.27
C PRO A 148 25.29 -7.91 -4.39
N SER A 149 24.36 -7.73 -5.32
CA SER A 149 24.36 -6.50 -6.13
C SER A 149 23.75 -5.37 -5.29
N ARG A 150 24.63 -4.59 -4.65
CA ARG A 150 24.28 -3.36 -3.95
C ARG A 150 23.68 -2.35 -4.93
N GLU A 151 22.37 -2.40 -5.14
CA GLU A 151 21.61 -1.22 -5.53
C GLU A 151 21.05 -0.57 -4.25
N THR A 152 21.96 -0.03 -3.44
CA THR A 152 21.58 0.97 -2.46
C THR A 152 20.98 2.12 -3.26
N CYS A 153 19.72 2.49 -2.97
CA CYS A 153 19.19 3.77 -3.41
C CYS A 153 20.04 4.88 -2.76
N GLN A 154 21.13 5.26 -3.43
CA GLN A 154 21.88 6.45 -3.09
C GLN A 154 20.95 7.62 -3.36
N GLU A 155 20.46 8.24 -2.30
CA GLU A 155 20.07 9.64 -2.36
C GLU A 155 21.25 10.39 -2.97
N LYS A 156 21.10 10.89 -4.19
CA LYS A 156 22.07 11.82 -4.76
C LYS A 156 22.09 13.02 -3.84
N SER A 157 23.06 13.07 -2.93
CA SER A 157 23.42 14.30 -2.25
C SER A 157 23.71 15.33 -3.35
N LYS A 158 22.92 16.39 -3.38
CA LYS A 158 23.21 17.54 -4.24
C LYS A 158 24.57 18.07 -3.80
N GLY A 159 25.61 17.75 -4.56
CA GLY A 159 26.94 18.30 -4.38
C GLY A 159 26.84 19.82 -4.36
N LYS A 160 27.26 20.43 -3.24
CA LYS A 160 27.46 21.88 -3.12
C LYS A 160 28.53 22.29 -4.13
N GLY A 161 28.09 22.74 -5.31
CA GLY A 161 28.95 23.42 -6.28
C GLY A 161 29.40 24.76 -5.69
N THR A 162 30.68 24.85 -5.35
CA THR A 162 31.35 26.07 -4.92
C THR A 162 31.67 26.92 -6.16
N SER A 163 30.90 27.97 -6.45
CA SER A 163 31.29 28.96 -7.46
C SER A 163 32.08 30.09 -6.81
N LYS A 164 33.41 30.10 -7.03
CA LYS A 164 34.32 31.21 -6.71
C LYS A 164 34.39 32.20 -7.89
N GLY A 165 34.25 33.50 -7.60
CA GLY A 165 34.66 34.66 -8.41
C GLY A 165 33.51 35.35 -9.18
N LYS A 166 33.30 36.68 -9.15
CA LYS A 166 34.09 37.86 -8.73
C LYS A 166 33.14 39.00 -8.29
N PRO A 167 33.60 40.02 -7.54
CA PRO A 167 32.74 41.06 -6.97
C PRO A 167 32.56 42.25 -7.94
N HIS A 168 31.34 42.79 -8.02
CA HIS A 168 31.20 44.19 -8.42
C HIS A 168 30.11 44.93 -7.64
N ARG A 169 30.47 46.15 -7.27
CA ARG A 169 29.79 47.11 -6.40
C ARG A 169 28.57 47.72 -7.10
N GLY A 170 27.55 48.11 -6.33
CA GLY A 170 26.63 49.15 -6.77
C GLY A 170 25.27 49.19 -6.07
N GLY A 171 25.24 49.74 -4.85
CA GLY A 171 24.18 50.65 -4.38
C GLY A 171 22.77 50.12 -4.08
N GLY A 172 22.24 50.51 -2.92
CA GLY A 172 20.82 50.84 -2.79
C GLY A 172 20.02 50.15 -1.69
N LEU A 173 20.11 50.74 -0.49
CA LEU A 173 19.05 50.93 0.51
C LEU A 173 18.25 49.75 1.08
N ASN A 174 18.39 49.65 2.41
CA ASN A 174 17.51 49.04 3.39
C ASN A 174 16.01 49.26 3.12
N SER A 175 15.23 48.18 3.29
CA SER A 175 13.91 48.24 3.91
C SER A 175 13.56 46.87 4.47
N ALA A 176 13.78 46.71 5.77
CA ALA A 176 13.20 45.64 6.55
C ALA A 176 11.70 45.91 6.69
N ARG A 177 10.86 44.90 6.41
CA ARG A 177 9.48 44.90 6.86
C ARG A 177 9.11 43.51 7.36
N SER A 178 9.23 43.37 8.67
CA SER A 178 8.61 42.31 9.47
C SER A 178 7.08 42.42 9.33
N ILE A 179 6.43 41.28 9.12
CA ILE A 179 4.98 41.15 9.12
C ILE A 179 4.57 40.79 10.56
N VAL A 180 3.85 41.71 11.20
CA VAL A 180 3.22 41.54 12.52
C VAL A 180 1.77 41.10 12.28
N TRP A 181 1.35 40.03 12.95
CA TRP A 181 -0.05 39.58 13.00
C TRP A 181 -0.81 40.39 14.06
N PRO A 182 -2.04 40.86 13.78
CA PRO A 182 -2.84 41.51 14.80
C PRO A 182 -3.58 40.46 15.65
N ASP A 183 -3.32 40.47 16.96
CA ASP A 183 -4.22 39.93 17.96
C ASP A 183 -5.41 40.89 18.11
N THR A 184 -6.63 40.36 18.14
CA THR A 184 -7.82 41.12 18.48
C THR A 184 -8.58 40.41 19.60
N ALA A 185 -8.69 41.14 20.72
CA ALA A 185 -9.70 41.16 21.79
C ALA A 185 -10.37 39.85 22.24
#